data_AF-A0A924XQ13-F1
#
_entry.id   AF-A0A924XQ13-F1
#
_cell.length_a   1.000
_cell.length_b   1.000
_cell.length_c   1.000
_cell.angle_alpha   90.00
_cell.angle_beta   90.00
_cell.angle_gamma   90.00
#
_symmetry.space_group_name_H-M   'P 1'
#
loop_
_entity.id
_entity.type
_entity.pdbx_description
1 polymer ?
#
loop_
_entity_poly.entity_id
_entity_poly.type
_entity_poly.pdbx_seq_one_letter_code
_entity_poly.pdbx_strand_id
1 'polypeptide(L)'
;MRNNVIIDLLKFYGLDWLAMSLSVLAMILIGNKIKWGFVLFALANVTWILLGSLVLESYAIVIGNVLFLITNSRGFIKWNRATAKV
;
A
#
# COMPACT_ATOMS: atom_id res chain seq x y z
N MET A 1 -34.84 -3.52 3.39
CA MET A 1 -33.70 -4.17 2.70
C MET A 1 -32.87 -3.23 1.79
N ARG A 2 -33.14 -1.92 1.70
CA ARG A 2 -32.37 -0.98 0.84
C ARG A 2 -31.40 -0.05 1.60
N ASN A 3 -31.68 0.24 2.87
CA ASN A 3 -30.88 1.18 3.67
C ASN A 3 -29.53 0.59 4.16
N ASN A 4 -29.32 -0.72 4.04
CA ASN A 4 -28.12 -1.38 4.55
C ASN A 4 -26.94 -1.29 3.57
N VAL A 5 -27.20 -1.16 2.26
CA VAL A 5 -26.17 -1.13 1.22
C VAL A 5 -25.26 0.09 1.35
N ILE A 6 -25.82 1.27 1.67
CA ILE A 6 -25.03 2.50 1.87
C ILE A 6 -24.17 2.38 3.14
N ILE A 7 -24.68 1.75 4.19
CA ILE A 7 -23.94 1.57 5.45
C ILE A 7 -22.81 0.55 5.28
N ASP A 8 -23.01 -0.51 4.48
CA ASP A 8 -21.94 -1.46 4.17
C ASP A 8 -20.86 -0.86 3.24
N LEU A 9 -21.23 0.04 2.31
CA LEU A 9 -20.25 0.81 1.51
C LEU A 9 -19.43 1.80 2.36
N LEU A 10 -19.95 2.18 3.54
CA LEU A 10 -19.29 3.07 4.50
C LEU A 10 -18.67 2.33 5.69
N LYS A 11 -18.68 0.99 5.73
CA LYS A 11 -17.95 0.18 6.71
C LYS A 11 -16.46 0.21 6.39
N PHE A 12 -15.87 1.38 6.59
CA PHE A 12 -14.44 1.58 6.55
C PHE A 12 -13.90 1.31 7.95
N TYR A 13 -13.06 0.28 8.11
CA TYR A 13 -12.46 -0.06 9.41
C TYR A 13 -11.38 0.96 9.83
N GLY A 14 -11.28 2.12 9.17
CA GLY A 14 -10.25 3.15 9.34
C GLY A 14 -8.88 2.73 8.83
N LEU A 15 -8.56 1.43 8.91
CA LEU A 15 -7.36 0.78 8.42
C LEU A 15 -7.22 0.86 6.90
N ASP A 16 -8.31 0.84 6.16
CA ASP A 16 -8.35 1.01 4.70
C ASP A 16 -7.99 2.44 4.29
N TRP A 17 -8.56 3.44 4.95
CA TRP A 17 -8.17 4.84 4.78
C TRP A 17 -6.71 5.06 5.17
N LEU A 18 -6.26 4.48 6.29
CA LEU A 18 -4.86 4.52 6.69
C LEU A 18 -3.95 3.92 5.62
N ALA A 19 -4.26 2.71 5.14
CA ALA A 19 -3.49 2.03 4.09
C ALA A 19 -3.47 2.83 2.79
N MET A 20 -4.59 3.47 2.42
CA MET A 20 -4.68 4.34 1.27
C MET A 20 -3.83 5.61 1.44
N SER A 21 -3.95 6.31 2.57
CA SER A 21 -3.17 7.52 2.86
C SER A 21 -1.66 7.23 2.88
N LEU A 22 -1.24 6.11 3.46
CA LEU A 22 0.15 5.67 3.45
C LEU A 22 0.65 5.41 2.02
N SER A 23 -0.15 4.73 1.18
CA SER A 23 0.18 4.51 -0.23
C SER A 23 0.36 5.82 -0.99
N VAL A 24 -0.55 6.78 -0.83
CA VAL A 24 -0.47 8.09 -1.52
C VAL A 24 0.74 8.88 -1.05
N LEU A 25 0.97 8.97 0.27
CA LEU A 25 2.13 9.67 0.81
C LEU A 25 3.43 9.02 0.33
N ALA A 26 3.48 7.69 0.29
CA ALA A 26 4.62 6.95 -0.24
C ALA A 26 4.90 7.27 -1.71
N MET A 27 3.85 7.31 -2.54
CA MET A 27 3.97 7.68 -3.96
C MET A 27 4.49 9.11 -4.14
N ILE A 28 4.04 10.07 -3.32
CA ILE A 28 4.55 11.45 -3.32
C ILE A 28 6.04 11.47 -2.97
N LEU A 29 6.46 10.75 -1.94
CA LEU A 29 7.87 10.66 -1.54
C LEU A 29 8.75 10.05 -2.65
N ILE A 30 8.30 8.96 -3.28
CA ILE A 30 9.01 8.34 -4.42
C ILE A 30 9.11 9.32 -5.59
N GLY A 31 8.02 10.03 -5.90
CA GLY A 31 7.97 11.07 -6.94
C GLY A 31 8.97 12.20 -6.67
N ASN A 32 9.08 12.62 -5.41
CA ASN A 32 10.04 13.63 -4.91
C ASN A 32 11.47 13.10 -4.75
N LYS A 33 11.76 11.90 -5.28
CA LYS A 33 13.06 11.23 -5.20
C LYS A 33 13.55 10.91 -3.78
N ILE A 34 12.63 10.79 -2.83
CA ILE A 34 12.92 10.43 -1.44
C ILE A 34 12.84 8.92 -1.29
N LYS A 35 13.99 8.27 -1.02
CA LYS A 35 14.13 6.81 -0.89
C LYS A 35 13.19 6.19 0.14
N TRP A 36 12.87 6.90 1.21
CA TRP A 36 11.98 6.41 2.27
C TRP A 36 10.53 6.17 1.81
N GLY A 37 10.15 6.72 0.65
CA GLY A 37 8.85 6.41 0.05
C GLY A 37 8.64 4.91 -0.21
N PHE A 38 9.68 4.13 -0.56
CA PHE A 38 9.54 2.68 -0.71
C PHE A 38 9.22 1.96 0.60
N VAL A 39 9.81 2.40 1.71
CA VAL A 39 9.56 1.82 3.04
C VAL A 39 8.14 2.13 3.48
N LEU A 40 7.70 3.37 3.28
CA LEU A 40 6.33 3.76 3.58
C LEU A 40 5.32 2.98 2.74
N PHE A 41 5.63 2.74 1.45
CA PHE A 41 4.76 1.94 0.59
C PHE A 41 4.72 0.47 1.01
N ALA A 42 5.86 -0.08 1.44
CA ALA A 42 5.93 -1.43 1.99
C ALA A 42 5.03 -1.59 3.24
N LEU A 43 5.01 -0.60 4.15
CA LEU A 43 4.11 -0.60 5.31
C LEU A 43 2.63 -0.55 4.88
N ALA A 44 2.31 0.25 3.86
CA ALA A 44 0.96 0.27 3.29
C ALA A 44 0.58 -1.10 2.70
N ASN A 45 1.49 -1.76 1.97
CA ASN A 45 1.24 -3.10 1.41
C ASN A 45 1.02 -4.16 2.49
N VAL A 46 1.79 -4.13 3.58
CA VAL A 46 1.56 -5.03 4.73
C VAL A 46 0.17 -4.79 5.32
N THR A 47 -0.24 -3.53 5.47
CA THR A 47 -1.59 -3.19 5.97
C THR A 47 -2.68 -3.71 5.03
N TRP A 48 -2.52 -3.55 3.72
CA TRP A 48 -3.43 -4.11 2.73
C TRP A 48 -3.47 -5.64 2.69
N ILE A 49 -2.34 -6.31 2.93
CA ILE A 49 -2.28 -7.78 3.05
C ILE A 49 -3.10 -8.23 4.26
N LEU A 50 -2.91 -7.59 5.42
CA LEU A 50 -3.66 -7.90 6.64
C LEU A 50 -5.17 -7.63 6.47
N LEU A 51 -5.55 -6.51 5.84
CA LEU A 51 -6.95 -6.23 5.51
C LEU A 51 -7.52 -7.26 4.53
N GLY A 52 -6.77 -7.56 3.47
CA GLY A 52 -7.15 -8.53 2.45
C GLY A 52 -7.36 -9.93 3.01
N SER A 53 -6.56 -10.35 4.00
CA SER A 53 -6.64 -11.68 4.59
C SER A 53 -7.62 -11.79 5.76
N LEU A 54 -7.65 -10.80 6.66
CA LEU A 54 -8.38 -10.91 7.93
C LEU A 54 -9.79 -10.28 7.89
N VAL A 55 -10.04 -9.36 6.98
CA VAL A 55 -11.28 -8.55 6.99
C VAL A 55 -12.05 -8.66 5.68
N LEU A 56 -11.34 -8.57 4.55
CA LEU A 56 -11.94 -8.51 3.21
C LEU A 56 -12.01 -9.85 2.49
N GLU A 57 -11.34 -10.89 3.01
CA GLU A 57 -11.26 -12.24 2.43
C GLU A 57 -10.93 -12.23 0.92
N SER A 58 -10.05 -11.32 0.49
CA SER A 58 -9.74 -11.07 -0.91
C SER A 58 -8.33 -11.52 -1.28
N TYR A 59 -8.23 -12.69 -1.92
CA TYR A 59 -6.96 -13.20 -2.46
C TYR A 59 -6.31 -12.25 -3.46
N ALA A 60 -7.11 -11.53 -4.26
CA ALA A 60 -6.59 -10.57 -5.23
C ALA A 60 -5.85 -9.41 -4.56
N ILE A 61 -6.42 -8.84 -3.48
CA ILE A 61 -5.77 -7.77 -2.72
C ILE A 61 -4.48 -8.28 -2.06
N VAL A 62 -4.52 -9.47 -1.47
CA VAL A 62 -3.36 -10.09 -0.81
C VAL A 62 -2.23 -10.32 -1.80
N ILE A 63 -2.48 -11.03 -2.90
CA ILE A 63 -1.45 -11.36 -3.89
C ILE A 63 -0.89 -10.09 -4.53
N GLY A 64 -1.75 -9.12 -4.90
CA GLY A 64 -1.32 -7.85 -5.47
C GLY A 64 -0.38 -7.08 -4.54
N ASN A 65 -0.72 -7.00 -3.25
CA ASN A 65 0.11 -6.29 -2.29
C ASN A 65 1.39 -7.04 -1.91
N VAL A 66 1.41 -8.38 -1.99
CA VAL A 66 2.67 -9.15 -1.88
C VAL A 66 3.61 -8.82 -3.03
N LEU A 67 3.10 -8.76 -4.26
CA LEU A 67 3.91 -8.37 -5.43
C LEU A 67 4.43 -6.94 -5.29
N PHE A 68 3.60 -5.99 -4.84
CA PHE A 68 4.03 -4.63 -4.56
C PHE A 68 5.05 -4.54 -3.43
N LEU A 69 4.92 -5.35 -2.39
CA LEU A 69 5.91 -5.40 -1.31
C LEU A 69 7.29 -5.83 -1.84
N ILE A 70 7.32 -6.82 -2.73
CA ILE A 70 8.54 -7.29 -3.39
C ILE A 70 9.14 -6.18 -4.27
N THR A 71 8.33 -5.51 -5.09
CA THR A 71 8.84 -4.45 -5.98
C THR A 71 9.31 -3.23 -5.19
N ASN A 72 8.62 -2.84 -4.12
CA ASN A 72 9.03 -1.77 -3.22
C ASN A 72 10.35 -2.10 -2.51
N SER A 73 10.50 -3.33 -2.02
CA SER A 73 11.76 -3.81 -1.42
C SER A 73 12.92 -3.76 -2.43
N ARG A 74 12.69 -4.24 -3.65
CA ARG A 74 13.68 -4.16 -4.75
C ARG A 74 14.02 -2.70 -5.10
N GLY A 75 13.01 -1.83 -5.14
CA GLY A 75 13.15 -0.40 -5.39
C GLY A 75 14.06 0.27 -4.37
N PHE A 76 13.82 0.01 -3.08
CA PHE A 76 14.65 0.53 -1.99
C PHE A 76 16.12 0.08 -2.09
N ILE A 77 16.37 -1.21 -2.36
CA ILE A 77 17.74 -1.76 -2.49
C ILE A 77 18.47 -1.13 -3.68
N LYS A 78 17.79 -0.98 -4.83
CA LYS A 78 18.41 -0.50 -6.08
C LYS A 78 18.54 1.02 -6.17
N TRP A 79 17.81 1.78 -5.35
CA TRP A 79 17.71 3.24 -5.43
C TRP A 79 19.06 3.96 -5.49
N ASN A 80 20.04 3.54 -4.69
CA ASN A 80 21.36 4.19 -4.61
C ASN A 80 22.26 3.92 -5.84
N ARG A 81 21.95 2.89 -6.65
CA ARG A 81 22.67 2.63 -7.92
C ARG A 81 22.15 3.49 -9.07
N ALA A 82 20.95 4.05 -8.94
CA ALA A 82 20.37 4.93 -9.95
C ALA A 82 20.77 6.41 -9.74
N THR A 83 21.00 6.83 -8.49
CA THR A 83 21.45 8.19 -8.16
C THR A 83 22.94 8.42 -8.41
N ALA A 84 23.75 7.36 -8.50
CA ALA A 84 25.19 7.43 -8.76
C ALA A 84 25.57 7.48 -10.25
N LYS A 85 24.60 7.41 -11.17
CA LYS A 85 24.81 7.72 -12.59
C LYS A 85 24.56 9.21 -12.81
N VAL A 86 25.52 10.04 -12.41
CA VAL A 86 25.70 11.40 -12.92
C VAL A 86 27.13 11.49 -13.42
#